data_AF-A0A521PIQ2-F1
#
_entry.id   AF-A0A521PIQ2-F1
#
_cell.length_a   1.000
_cell.length_b   1.000
_cell.length_c   1.000
_cell.angle_alpha   90.00
_cell.angle_beta   90.00
_cell.angle_gamma   90.00
#
_symmetry.space_group_name_H-M   'P 1'
#
loop_
_entity.id
_entity.type
_entity.pdbx_description
1 polymer ?
#
loop_
_entity_poly.entity_id
_entity_poly.type
_entity_poly.pdbx_seq_one_letter_code
_entity_poly.pdbx_strand_id
1 'polypeptide(L)'
;MVKDFAANEGSALRSLSAVAATLATAAAVVVGAILAVFAAATVAVIAVMGSALLAFTALAMRASRKVRARRRSDVIEARHLGGHHWVAYGWNERR
;
A
#
# COMPACT_ATOMS: atom_id res chain seq x y z
N MET A 1 -65.57 19.43 -12.36
CA MET A 1 -65.49 18.03 -12.79
C MET A 1 -64.37 17.75 -13.78
N VAL A 2 -64.12 18.52 -14.86
CA VAL A 2 -62.96 18.24 -15.76
C VAL A 2 -61.61 18.72 -15.19
N LYS A 3 -61.63 19.75 -14.34
CA LYS A 3 -60.41 20.33 -13.72
C LYS A 3 -59.78 19.44 -12.64
N ASP A 4 -60.58 18.55 -12.05
CA ASP A 4 -60.19 17.67 -10.95
C ASP A 4 -59.30 16.51 -11.45
N PHE A 5 -59.47 16.09 -12.71
CA PHE A 5 -58.63 15.04 -13.34
C PHE A 5 -57.22 15.54 -13.66
N ALA A 6 -57.08 16.75 -14.22
CA ALA A 6 -55.78 17.34 -14.53
C ALA A 6 -54.93 17.63 -13.28
N ALA A 7 -55.56 17.99 -12.16
CA ALA A 7 -54.87 18.18 -10.89
C ALA A 7 -54.40 16.86 -10.26
N ASN A 8 -55.14 15.76 -10.47
CA ASN A 8 -54.83 14.45 -9.89
C ASN A 8 -53.76 13.69 -10.69
N GLU A 9 -53.73 13.83 -12.02
CA GLU A 9 -52.69 13.23 -12.88
C GLU A 9 -51.29 13.74 -12.55
N GLY A 10 -51.13 15.04 -12.24
CA GLY A 10 -49.86 15.62 -11.80
C GLY A 10 -49.35 15.03 -10.48
N SER A 11 -50.25 14.61 -9.57
CA SER A 11 -49.90 14.01 -8.28
C SER A 11 -49.46 12.55 -8.42
N ALA A 12 -50.17 11.76 -9.25
CA ALA A 12 -49.82 10.37 -9.52
C ALA A 12 -48.45 10.26 -10.22
N LEU A 13 -48.18 11.08 -11.23
CA LEU A 13 -46.87 11.13 -11.91
C LEU A 13 -45.75 11.58 -10.98
N ARG A 14 -46.03 12.51 -10.05
CA ARG A 14 -45.07 12.96 -9.03
C ARG A 14 -44.77 11.88 -7.98
N SER A 15 -45.78 11.10 -7.58
CA SER A 15 -45.58 9.95 -6.69
C SER A 15 -44.78 8.86 -7.38
N LEU A 16 -45.08 8.57 -8.65
CA LEU A 16 -44.39 7.55 -9.42
C LEU A 16 -42.93 7.93 -9.67
N SER A 17 -42.65 9.20 -9.98
CA SER A 17 -41.28 9.70 -10.13
C SER A 17 -40.51 9.71 -8.82
N ALA A 18 -41.16 9.98 -7.68
CA ALA A 18 -40.54 9.86 -6.37
C ALA A 18 -40.14 8.41 -6.06
N VAL A 19 -41.03 7.43 -6.31
CA VAL A 19 -40.71 6.01 -6.12
C VAL A 19 -39.60 5.56 -7.07
N ALA A 20 -39.69 5.92 -8.35
CA ALA A 20 -38.65 5.59 -9.33
C ALA A 20 -37.28 6.21 -8.96
N ALA A 21 -37.27 7.46 -8.47
CA ALA A 21 -36.05 8.11 -8.00
C ALA A 21 -35.44 7.37 -6.81
N THR A 22 -36.24 6.98 -5.81
CA THR A 22 -35.74 6.23 -4.65
C THR A 22 -35.16 4.88 -5.06
N LEU A 23 -35.80 4.18 -6.01
CA LEU A 23 -35.30 2.91 -6.53
C LEU A 23 -34.00 3.10 -7.31
N ALA A 24 -33.91 4.15 -8.13
CA ALA A 24 -32.70 4.49 -8.86
C ALA A 24 -31.54 4.84 -7.92
N THR A 25 -31.79 5.59 -6.84
CA THR A 25 -30.78 5.89 -5.82
C THR A 25 -30.32 4.61 -5.11
N ALA A 26 -31.24 3.72 -4.75
CA ALA A 26 -30.89 2.45 -4.12
C ALA A 26 -29.99 1.60 -5.04
N ALA A 27 -30.34 1.49 -6.33
CA ALA A 27 -29.52 0.80 -7.32
C ALA A 27 -28.13 1.46 -7.47
N ALA A 28 -28.08 2.79 -7.53
CA ALA A 28 -26.82 3.53 -7.62
C ALA A 28 -25.92 3.29 -6.39
N VAL A 29 -26.49 3.24 -5.19
CA VAL A 29 -25.75 2.92 -3.96
C VAL A 29 -25.18 1.51 -4.00
N VAL A 30 -25.95 0.52 -4.47
CA VAL A 30 -25.47 -0.87 -4.60
C VAL A 30 -24.30 -0.93 -5.58
N VAL A 31 -24.42 -0.31 -6.76
CA VAL A 31 -23.33 -0.27 -7.74
C VAL A 31 -22.11 0.45 -7.18
N GLY A 32 -22.30 1.59 -6.52
CA GLY A 32 -21.23 2.33 -5.86
C GLY A 32 -20.52 1.50 -4.79
N ALA A 33 -21.26 0.76 -3.98
CA ALA A 33 -20.71 -0.14 -2.97
C ALA A 33 -19.88 -1.27 -3.62
N ILE A 34 -20.38 -1.88 -4.70
CA ILE A 34 -19.64 -2.91 -5.44
C ILE A 34 -18.33 -2.33 -5.97
N LEU A 35 -18.38 -1.18 -6.65
CA LEU A 35 -17.18 -0.51 -7.18
C LEU A 35 -16.19 -0.15 -6.06
N ALA A 36 -16.68 0.32 -4.92
CA ALA A 36 -15.85 0.63 -3.77
C ALA A 36 -15.14 -0.62 -3.22
N VAL A 37 -15.83 -1.77 -3.15
CA VAL A 37 -15.23 -3.04 -2.74
C VAL A 37 -14.13 -3.47 -3.71
N PHE A 38 -14.36 -3.37 -5.02
CA PHE A 38 -13.34 -3.68 -6.03
C PHE A 38 -12.11 -2.78 -5.91
N ALA A 39 -12.32 -1.47 -5.72
CA ALA A 39 -11.25 -0.52 -5.51
C ALA A 39 -10.47 -0.85 -4.22
N ALA A 40 -11.17 -1.10 -3.12
CA ALA A 40 -10.57 -1.46 -1.85
C ALA A 40 -9.77 -2.76 -1.94
N ALA A 41 -10.30 -3.79 -2.61
CA ALA A 41 -9.59 -5.05 -2.84
C ALA A 41 -8.30 -4.83 -3.64
N THR A 42 -8.36 -4.01 -4.70
CA THR A 42 -7.18 -3.68 -5.52
C THR A 42 -6.11 -2.97 -4.69
N VAL A 43 -6.51 -1.95 -3.92
CA VAL A 43 -5.60 -1.23 -3.02
C VAL A 43 -5.01 -2.17 -1.97
N ALA A 44 -5.81 -3.08 -1.42
CA ALA A 44 -5.34 -4.07 -0.45
C ALA A 44 -4.25 -4.98 -1.04
N VAL A 45 -4.43 -5.47 -2.28
CA VAL A 45 -3.41 -6.28 -2.97
C VAL A 45 -2.12 -5.50 -3.17
N ILE A 46 -2.21 -4.25 -3.63
CA ILE A 46 -1.04 -3.38 -3.82
C ILE A 46 -0.35 -3.11 -2.49
N ALA A 47 -1.11 -2.84 -1.43
CA ALA A 47 -0.57 -2.59 -0.09
C ALA A 47 0.15 -3.82 0.47
N VAL A 48 -0.40 -5.02 0.27
CA VAL A 48 0.25 -6.28 0.67
C VAL A 48 1.55 -6.48 -0.09
N MET A 49 1.53 -6.33 -1.43
CA MET A 49 2.73 -6.50 -2.26
C MET A 49 3.80 -5.46 -1.92
N GLY A 50 3.41 -4.20 -1.76
CA GLY A 50 4.28 -3.11 -1.36
C GLY A 50 4.89 -3.34 0.03
N SER A 51 4.07 -3.79 1.00
CA SER A 51 4.55 -4.13 2.35
C SER A 51 5.54 -5.28 2.32
N ALA A 52 5.29 -6.31 1.51
CA ALA A 52 6.22 -7.42 1.35
C ALA A 52 7.57 -6.94 0.79
N LEU A 53 7.56 -6.15 -0.28
CA LEU A 53 8.78 -5.56 -0.86
C LEU A 53 9.53 -4.69 0.15
N LEU A 54 8.82 -3.84 0.90
CA LEU A 54 9.42 -3.01 1.95
C LEU A 54 10.01 -3.86 3.08
N ALA A 55 9.34 -4.93 3.50
CA ALA A 55 9.87 -5.84 4.50
C ALA A 55 11.16 -6.53 4.02
N PHE A 56 11.19 -7.01 2.78
CA PHE A 56 12.40 -7.64 2.21
C PHE A 56 13.55 -6.65 2.06
N THR A 57 13.29 -5.43 1.58
CA THR A 57 14.32 -4.39 1.48
C THR A 57 14.85 -4.00 2.86
N ALA A 58 13.99 -3.84 3.86
CA ALA A 58 14.38 -3.59 5.23
C ALA A 58 15.24 -4.73 5.80
N LEU A 59 14.85 -5.98 5.56
CA LEU A 59 15.58 -7.16 6.01
C LEU A 59 16.94 -7.27 5.32
N ALA A 60 17.01 -7.05 4.01
CA ALA A 60 18.24 -7.03 3.24
C ALA A 60 19.20 -5.94 3.74
N MET A 61 18.71 -4.72 3.96
CA MET A 61 19.52 -3.64 4.55
C MET A 61 20.00 -3.98 5.96
N ARG A 62 19.18 -4.66 6.78
CA ARG A 62 19.58 -5.11 8.11
C ARG A 62 20.66 -6.19 8.04
N ALA A 63 20.53 -7.14 7.13
CA ALA A 63 21.51 -8.20 6.89
C ALA A 63 22.85 -7.62 6.40
N SER A 64 22.81 -6.74 5.38
CA SER A 64 23.99 -6.05 4.86
C SER A 64 24.72 -5.23 5.93
N ARG A 65 23.98 -4.56 6.83
CA ARG A 65 24.57 -3.86 7.97
C ARG A 65 25.26 -4.81 8.95
N LYS A 66 24.65 -5.95 9.30
CA LYS A 66 25.28 -6.97 10.16
C LYS A 66 26.55 -7.55 9.53
N VAL A 67 26.50 -7.90 8.24
CA VAL A 67 27.66 -8.45 7.53
C VAL A 67 28.77 -7.41 7.42
N ARG A 68 28.46 -6.16 7.11
CA ARG A 68 29.46 -5.09 7.00
C ARG A 68 30.09 -4.75 8.35
N ALA A 69 29.31 -4.77 9.44
CA ALA A 69 29.85 -4.65 10.80
C ALA A 69 30.81 -5.79 11.13
N ARG A 70 30.45 -7.03 10.78
CA ARG A 70 31.30 -8.22 10.99
C ARG A 70 32.56 -8.20 10.11
N ARG A 71 32.46 -7.78 8.84
CA ARG A 71 33.65 -7.60 8.00
C ARG A 71 34.58 -6.53 8.55
N ARG A 72 34.06 -5.44 9.11
CA ARG A 72 34.92 -4.40 9.70
C ARG A 72 35.70 -4.90 10.92
N SER A 73 35.16 -5.85 11.69
CA SER A 73 35.86 -6.47 12.82
C SER A 73 36.76 -7.65 12.46
N ASP A 74 36.62 -8.22 11.25
CA ASP A 74 37.24 -9.50 10.85
C ASP A 74 38.15 -9.34 9.62
N VAL A 75 38.28 -8.13 9.07
CA VAL A 75 39.23 -7.83 8.00
C VAL A 75 40.55 -7.45 8.64
N ILE A 76 41.51 -8.36 8.53
CA ILE A 76 42.92 -8.11 8.78
C ILE A 76 43.47 -7.39 7.56
N GLU A 77 43.62 -6.08 7.63
CA GLU A 77 44.30 -5.31 6.58
C GLU A 77 45.81 -5.56 6.71
N ALA A 78 46.34 -6.42 5.83
CA ALA A 78 47.77 -6.59 5.65
C ALA A 78 48.27 -5.43 4.77
N ARG A 79 48.77 -4.35 5.39
CA ARG A 79 49.35 -3.23 4.65
C ARG A 79 50.83 -3.52 4.41
N HIS A 80 51.20 -3.58 3.13
CA HIS A 80 52.60 -3.74 2.72
C HIS A 80 53.34 -2.41 2.97
N LEU A 81 54.20 -2.38 3.99
CA LEU A 81 54.93 -1.16 4.39
C LEU A 81 56.25 -0.95 3.62
N GLY A 82 56.47 -1.73 2.56
CA GLY A 82 57.70 -1.74 1.77
C GLY A 82 58.78 -2.66 2.38
N GLY A 83 59.47 -3.41 1.52
CA GLY A 83 60.43 -4.46 1.89
C GLY A 83 59.79 -5.85 2.04
N HIS A 84 60.44 -6.78 2.75
CA HIS A 84 59.95 -8.15 2.96
C HIS A 84 58.96 -8.31 4.12
N HIS A 85 58.44 -7.21 4.67
CA HIS A 85 57.61 -7.24 5.87
C HIS A 85 56.14 -6.93 5.56
N TRP A 86 55.27 -7.89 5.87
CA TRP A 86 53.82 -7.72 5.89
C TRP A 86 53.38 -7.64 7.35
N VAL A 87 52.65 -6.58 7.71
CA VAL A 87 52.08 -6.43 9.06
C VAL A 87 50.57 -6.44 8.96
N ALA A 88 49.96 -7.36 9.69
CA ALA A 88 48.52 -7.50 9.86
C ALA A 88 48.03 -6.51 10.92
N TYR A 89 47.34 -5.44 10.50
CA TYR A 89 46.61 -4.58 11.42
C TYR A 89 45.12 -4.93 11.36
N GLY A 90 44.46 -5.00 12.52
CA GLY A 90 43.02 -5.31 12.61
C GLY A 90 42.59 -6.12 13.84
N TRP A 91 43.51 -6.60 14.69
CA TRP A 91 43.13 -7.34 15.91
C TRP A 91 42.85 -6.44 17.13
N ASN A 92 43.16 -5.13 17.07
CA ASN A 92 43.28 -4.29 18.28
C ASN A 92 42.31 -3.08 18.37
N GLU A 93 41.21 -3.04 17.62
CA GLU A 93 40.16 -2.01 17.80
C GLU A 93 39.02 -2.48 18.73
N ARG A 94 39.34 -3.10 19.88
CA ARG A 94 38.37 -3.25 20.99
C ARG A 94 38.55 -2.10 22.00
N ARG A 95 37.88 -0.98 21.77
CA ARG A 95 37.45 -0.03 22.81
C ARG A 95 36.09 0.54 22.45
#